data_AF-M4F990-F1
#
_entry.id   AF-M4F990-F1
#
_cell.length_a   1.000
_cell.length_b   1.000
_cell.length_c   1.000
_cell.angle_alpha   90.00
_cell.angle_beta   90.00
_cell.angle_gamma   90.00
#
_symmetry.space_group_name_H-M   'P 1'
#
loop_
_entity.id
_entity.type
_entity.pdbx_description
1 polymer ?
#
loop_
_entity_poly.entity_id
_entity_poly.type
_entity_poly.pdbx_seq_one_letter_code
_entity_poly.pdbx_strand_id
1 'polypeptide(L)'
;MTSKKPVNRPSVRHPSHNHPLRLFKSQEEDEIICSGCELNLIGQAFKCTKKDCDYFLHKSCFDLPRETKHKSHSDHPLTLLHSPPYGHSYTCDACGQYGSGFTYNCSECQYDVHVGCAFIPETVKREDHDHPLTLVYNTPCKGREDGAMFICDVCEEDMSENLWVYYCKECDYGTHVHSCAVYEDHQPKKGGGGGEEGRGGGGGGGESSSAAARMKSLMKAQDEMAALQLEARIRKNTNDAILELWDEPKRRYYW
;
A
#
# COMPACT_ATOMS: atom_id res chain seq x y z
N MET A 1 42.81 -13.00 19.79
CA MET A 1 42.02 -11.76 19.55
C MET A 1 41.87 -11.55 18.05
N THR A 2 40.87 -12.14 17.42
CA THR A 2 40.64 -11.96 15.97
C THR A 2 39.75 -10.74 15.76
N SER A 3 40.37 -9.61 15.45
CA SER A 3 39.68 -8.40 15.02
C SER A 3 38.99 -8.68 13.68
N LYS A 4 37.67 -8.91 13.70
CA LYS A 4 36.88 -9.02 12.47
C LYS A 4 36.92 -7.66 11.80
N LYS A 5 37.65 -7.55 10.69
CA LYS A 5 37.61 -6.36 9.81
C LYS A 5 36.14 -6.02 9.53
N PRO A 6 35.71 -4.75 9.68
CA PRO A 6 34.33 -4.39 9.42
C PRO A 6 34.03 -4.69 7.95
N VAL A 7 33.03 -5.54 7.71
CA VAL A 7 32.50 -5.79 6.37
C VAL A 7 31.95 -4.46 5.87
N ASN A 8 32.64 -3.83 4.93
CA ASN A 8 32.22 -2.59 4.32
C ASN A 8 30.96 -2.87 3.49
N ARG A 9 29.78 -2.75 4.10
CA ARG A 9 28.50 -2.87 3.38
C ARG A 9 28.35 -1.63 2.50
N PRO A 10 28.10 -1.78 1.19
CA PRO A 10 27.90 -0.64 0.31
C PRO A 10 26.72 0.21 0.80
N SER A 11 26.92 1.53 0.80
CA SER A 11 25.88 2.52 1.11
C SER A 11 25.36 3.16 -0.19
N VAL A 12 24.10 3.58 -0.16
CA VAL A 12 23.38 4.15 -1.30
C VAL A 12 22.74 5.48 -0.91
N ARG A 13 22.52 6.37 -1.88
CA ARG A 13 21.80 7.63 -1.66
C ARG A 13 20.34 7.48 -2.11
N HIS A 14 19.43 8.20 -1.47
CA HIS A 14 18.02 8.23 -1.86
C HIS A 14 17.51 9.68 -1.86
N PRO A 15 16.67 10.12 -2.82
CA PRO A 15 16.23 11.51 -2.92
C PRO A 15 15.44 12.03 -1.71
N SER A 16 14.78 11.15 -0.97
CA SER A 16 14.01 11.52 0.22
C SER A 16 14.85 11.84 1.46
N HIS A 17 16.16 11.59 1.44
CA HIS A 17 16.98 11.68 2.63
C HIS A 17 18.44 12.05 2.34
N ASN A 18 19.01 12.93 3.17
CA ASN A 18 20.32 13.53 2.90
C ASN A 18 21.52 12.68 3.32
N HIS A 19 21.32 11.65 4.14
CA HIS A 19 22.39 10.74 4.54
C HIS A 19 22.38 9.46 3.70
N PRO A 20 23.53 8.82 3.50
CA PRO A 20 23.58 7.50 2.89
C PRO A 20 22.76 6.48 3.71
N LEU A 21 22.13 5.57 3.00
CA LEU A 21 21.42 4.43 3.56
C LEU A 21 22.23 3.16 3.33
N ARG A 22 22.05 2.16 4.20
CA ARG A 22 22.63 0.83 4.04
C ARG A 22 21.57 -0.23 4.23
N LEU A 23 21.79 -1.39 3.62
CA LEU A 23 20.90 -2.53 3.81
C LEU A 23 20.97 -3.03 5.26
N PHE A 24 19.79 -3.19 5.84
CA PHE A 24 19.51 -3.64 7.19
C PHE A 24 18.47 -4.77 7.11
N LYS A 25 18.40 -5.62 8.15
CA LYS A 25 17.37 -6.65 8.30
C LYS A 25 16.67 -6.37 9.62
N SER A 26 15.37 -6.08 9.59
CA SER A 26 14.57 -6.00 10.82
C SER A 26 14.37 -7.41 11.39
N GLN A 27 14.34 -7.49 12.71
CA GLN A 27 13.86 -8.67 13.42
C GLN A 27 12.35 -8.58 13.58
N GLU A 28 11.67 -9.71 13.83
CA GLU A 28 10.20 -9.72 13.91
C GLU A 28 9.65 -8.96 15.13
N GLU A 29 10.47 -8.75 16.15
CA GLU A 29 10.15 -8.02 17.37
C GLU A 29 10.42 -6.50 17.25
N ASP A 30 11.03 -6.07 16.14
CA ASP A 30 11.37 -4.66 15.93
C ASP A 30 10.14 -3.88 15.43
N GLU A 31 9.57 -3.01 16.26
CA GLU A 31 8.53 -2.03 15.85
C GLU A 31 9.14 -0.84 15.09
N ILE A 32 9.82 -1.12 13.96
CA ILE A 32 10.42 -0.07 13.13
C ILE A 32 9.45 0.33 12.04
N ILE A 33 9.14 1.63 11.97
CA ILE A 33 8.24 2.20 10.97
C ILE A 33 9.05 2.72 9.77
N CYS A 34 8.58 2.42 8.57
CA CYS A 34 9.10 2.99 7.34
C CYS A 34 8.75 4.47 7.23
N SER A 35 9.75 5.33 7.04
CA SER A 35 9.58 6.77 6.83
C SER A 35 8.88 7.12 5.51
N GLY A 36 8.73 6.15 4.60
CA GLY A 36 8.10 6.34 3.30
C GLY A 36 6.60 6.04 3.33
N CYS A 37 6.20 4.84 3.74
CA CYS A 37 4.78 4.44 3.73
C CYS A 37 4.13 4.46 5.12
N GLU A 38 4.88 4.74 6.18
CA GLU A 38 4.39 4.79 7.58
C GLU A 38 3.91 3.43 8.11
N LEU A 39 4.38 2.35 7.46
CA LEU A 39 4.06 0.99 7.81
C LEU A 39 5.25 0.29 8.47
N ASN A 40 4.97 -0.74 9.28
CA ASN A 40 6.02 -1.53 9.93
C ASN A 40 6.94 -2.22 8.91
N LEU A 41 8.24 -2.21 9.19
CA LEU A 41 9.27 -2.88 8.41
C LEU A 41 9.26 -4.37 8.68
N ILE A 42 9.26 -5.15 7.61
CA ILE A 42 9.34 -6.60 7.70
C ILE A 42 10.46 -7.06 6.76
N GLY A 43 11.44 -7.77 7.31
CA GLY A 43 12.54 -8.33 6.54
C GLY A 43 13.60 -7.30 6.17
N GLN A 44 13.96 -7.22 4.89
CA GLN A 44 15.09 -6.38 4.45
C GLN A 44 14.64 -4.94 4.15
N ALA A 45 15.39 -3.99 4.69
CA ALA A 45 15.10 -2.57 4.59
C ALA A 45 16.38 -1.75 4.44
N PHE A 46 16.23 -0.47 4.12
CA PHE A 46 17.31 0.50 4.15
C PHE A 46 17.25 1.30 5.45
N LYS A 47 18.39 1.43 6.13
CA LYS A 47 18.54 2.27 7.33
C LYS A 47 19.60 3.33 7.07
N CYS A 48 19.38 4.55 7.57
CA CYS A 48 20.39 5.60 7.60
C CYS A 48 21.70 5.17 8.27
N THR A 49 22.83 5.60 7.72
CA THR A 49 24.15 5.31 8.30
C THR A 49 24.52 6.22 9.48
N LYS A 50 23.82 7.34 9.66
CA LYS A 50 24.06 8.29 10.76
C LYS A 50 23.46 7.73 12.05
N LYS A 51 24.23 7.80 13.15
CA LYS A 51 23.91 7.17 14.43
C LYS A 51 22.60 7.67 15.07
N ASP A 52 22.33 8.97 14.93
CA ASP A 52 21.17 9.64 15.56
C ASP A 52 20.15 10.06 14.49
N CYS A 53 19.85 9.15 13.57
CA CYS A 53 18.93 9.40 12.48
C CYS A 53 18.06 8.17 12.23
N ASP A 54 16.80 8.27 12.66
CA ASP A 54 15.81 7.21 12.55
C ASP A 54 15.07 7.26 11.22
N TYR A 55 15.85 7.20 10.14
CA TYR A 55 15.33 7.14 8.79
C TYR A 55 15.45 5.72 8.23
N PHE A 56 14.31 5.14 7.88
CA PHE A 56 14.21 3.79 7.37
C PHE A 56 13.26 3.70 6.20
N LEU A 57 13.55 2.83 5.23
CA LEU A 57 12.67 2.56 4.08
C LEU A 57 12.56 1.06 3.83
N HIS A 58 11.36 0.58 3.52
CA HIS A 58 11.23 -0.71 2.82
C HIS A 58 12.02 -0.66 1.53
N LYS A 59 12.48 -1.83 1.07
CA LYS A 59 13.08 -1.93 -0.27
C LYS A 59 12.10 -1.46 -1.36
N SER A 60 10.84 -1.87 -1.27
CA SER A 60 9.78 -1.39 -2.17
C SER A 60 9.61 0.12 -2.14
N CYS A 61 9.66 0.77 -0.96
CA CYS A 61 9.58 2.22 -0.82
C CYS A 61 10.80 2.95 -1.39
N PHE A 62 11.98 2.32 -1.36
CA PHE A 62 13.20 2.85 -1.98
C PHE A 62 13.13 2.79 -3.51
N ASP A 63 12.47 1.76 -4.06
CA ASP A 63 12.39 1.50 -5.50
C ASP A 63 11.09 2.04 -6.15
N LEU A 64 10.31 2.85 -5.44
CA LEU A 64 9.03 3.37 -5.94
C LEU A 64 9.21 4.17 -7.24
N PRO A 65 8.33 3.97 -8.24
CA PRO A 65 8.38 4.74 -9.47
C PRO A 65 8.05 6.21 -9.20
N ARG A 66 8.80 7.11 -9.83
CA ARG A 66 8.61 8.56 -9.69
C ARG A 66 7.24 9.04 -10.17
N GLU A 67 6.66 8.36 -11.16
CA GLU A 67 5.34 8.70 -11.71
C GLU A 67 4.55 7.42 -11.96
N THR A 68 3.23 7.49 -11.82
CA THR A 68 2.30 6.40 -12.12
C THR A 68 1.04 6.92 -12.80
N LYS A 69 0.48 6.12 -13.71
CA LYS A 69 -0.85 6.37 -14.27
C LYS A 69 -1.83 5.45 -13.57
N HIS A 70 -2.67 6.01 -12.69
CA HIS A 70 -3.57 5.23 -11.87
C HIS A 70 -5.00 5.26 -12.43
N LYS A 71 -5.72 4.14 -12.37
CA LYS A 71 -7.07 4.02 -12.94
C LYS A 71 -8.11 4.94 -12.28
N SER A 72 -7.91 5.27 -11.00
CA SER A 72 -8.77 6.23 -10.28
C SER A 72 -8.59 7.68 -10.76
N HIS A 73 -7.51 7.96 -11.49
CA HIS A 73 -7.13 9.30 -11.92
C HIS A 73 -6.39 9.19 -13.26
N SER A 74 -7.14 8.84 -14.31
CA SER A 74 -6.57 8.54 -15.64
C SER A 74 -6.11 9.77 -16.42
N ASP A 75 -6.68 10.93 -16.12
CA ASP A 75 -6.50 12.14 -16.93
C ASP A 75 -5.12 12.77 -16.70
N HIS A 76 -4.57 12.61 -15.50
CA HIS A 76 -3.25 13.10 -15.14
C HIS A 76 -2.39 12.01 -14.48
N PRO A 77 -1.08 11.97 -14.75
CA PRO A 77 -0.17 11.11 -13.99
C PRO A 77 -0.07 11.60 -12.54
N LEU A 78 0.11 10.66 -11.61
CA LEU A 78 0.44 10.97 -10.23
C LEU A 78 1.96 10.95 -10.06
N THR A 79 2.49 11.98 -9.42
CA THR A 79 3.93 12.13 -9.13
C THR A 79 4.22 11.74 -7.68
N LEU A 80 5.26 10.94 -7.47
CA LEU A 80 5.75 10.59 -6.13
C LEU A 80 6.39 11.81 -5.47
N LEU A 81 5.84 12.20 -4.33
CA LEU A 81 6.45 13.15 -3.41
C LEU A 81 6.98 12.40 -2.19
N HIS A 82 8.17 12.79 -1.74
CA HIS A 82 8.82 12.19 -0.56
C HIS A 82 8.47 12.88 0.76
N SER A 83 7.55 13.84 0.71
CA SER A 83 7.05 14.60 1.85
C SER A 83 5.63 15.10 1.55
N PRO A 84 4.84 15.46 2.56
CA PRO A 84 3.48 15.97 2.37
C PRO A 84 3.46 17.25 1.53
N PRO A 85 2.52 17.39 0.58
CA PRO A 85 2.43 18.56 -0.30
C PRO A 85 1.96 19.84 0.40
N TYR A 86 1.23 19.73 1.52
CA TYR A 86 0.57 20.86 2.18
C TYR A 86 1.10 21.16 3.59
N GLY A 87 2.37 20.85 3.85
CA GLY A 87 3.02 21.09 5.14
C GLY A 87 3.35 19.81 5.88
N HIS A 88 2.57 19.47 6.91
CA HIS A 88 2.90 18.36 7.81
C HIS A 88 2.13 17.07 7.53
N SER A 89 1.02 17.12 6.79
CA SER A 89 0.22 15.96 6.44
C SER A 89 -0.63 16.21 5.19
N TYR A 90 -1.25 15.14 4.70
CA TYR A 90 -2.28 15.14 3.66
C TYR A 90 -3.38 14.14 4.03
N THR A 91 -4.54 14.25 3.38
CA THR A 91 -5.63 13.27 3.47
C THR A 91 -5.63 12.44 2.19
N CYS A 92 -5.70 11.12 2.31
CA CYS A 92 -5.71 10.26 1.14
C CYS A 92 -7.12 10.15 0.52
N ASP A 93 -7.24 10.45 -0.78
CA ASP A 93 -8.48 10.33 -1.55
C ASP A 93 -8.97 8.89 -1.71
N ALA A 94 -8.11 7.90 -1.48
CA ALA A 94 -8.48 6.49 -1.56
C ALA A 94 -9.17 5.99 -0.29
N CYS A 95 -8.59 6.25 0.89
CA CYS A 95 -9.03 5.66 2.16
C CYS A 95 -9.51 6.67 3.20
N GLY A 96 -9.38 7.97 2.92
CA GLY A 96 -9.79 9.06 3.81
C GLY A 96 -8.87 9.26 5.02
N GLN A 97 -7.84 8.43 5.18
CA GLN A 97 -6.91 8.52 6.32
C GLN A 97 -5.80 9.54 6.05
N TYR A 98 -5.26 10.09 7.14
CA TYR A 98 -4.12 11.01 7.07
C TYR A 98 -2.82 10.28 6.72
N GLY A 99 -1.92 10.97 6.03
CA GLY A 99 -0.54 10.53 5.80
C GLY A 99 0.45 11.66 6.05
N SER A 100 1.64 11.32 6.52
CA SER A 100 2.77 12.26 6.68
C SER A 100 4.05 11.80 5.95
N GLY A 101 4.03 10.60 5.37
CA GLY A 101 5.12 10.04 4.58
C GLY A 101 5.08 10.44 3.10
N PHE A 102 5.51 9.51 2.25
CA PHE A 102 5.47 9.63 0.79
C PHE A 102 4.02 9.57 0.30
N THR A 103 3.76 10.25 -0.81
CA THR A 103 2.43 10.27 -1.46
C THR A 103 2.56 10.27 -2.97
N TYR A 104 1.58 9.71 -3.66
CA TYR A 104 1.34 9.98 -5.07
C TYR A 104 0.37 11.14 -5.17
N ASN A 105 0.84 12.25 -5.73
CA ASN A 105 0.11 13.51 -5.82
C ASN A 105 -0.11 13.91 -7.28
N CYS A 106 -1.30 14.42 -7.58
CA CYS A 106 -1.56 15.28 -8.73
C CYS A 106 -1.72 16.72 -8.22
N SER A 107 -0.77 17.59 -8.56
CA SER A 107 -0.81 19.00 -8.12
C SER A 107 -1.95 19.80 -8.77
N GLU A 108 -2.38 19.40 -9.97
CA GLU A 108 -3.44 20.10 -10.71
C GLU A 108 -4.81 19.84 -10.09
N CYS A 109 -5.07 18.60 -9.69
CA CYS A 109 -6.34 18.18 -9.10
C CYS A 109 -6.35 18.17 -7.58
N GLN A 110 -5.19 18.37 -6.93
CA GLN A 110 -4.99 18.15 -5.49
C GLN A 110 -5.44 16.74 -5.09
N TYR A 111 -5.05 15.75 -5.88
CA TYR A 111 -5.41 14.35 -5.68
C TYR A 111 -4.23 13.61 -5.04
N ASP A 112 -4.43 13.11 -3.83
CA ASP A 112 -3.40 12.56 -2.95
C ASP A 112 -3.70 11.12 -2.56
N VAL A 113 -2.77 10.22 -2.86
CA VAL A 113 -2.93 8.80 -2.58
C VAL A 113 -1.71 8.28 -1.82
N HIS A 114 -1.93 7.65 -0.66
CA HIS A 114 -0.85 6.95 0.04
C HIS A 114 -0.17 5.99 -0.94
N VAL A 115 1.16 5.84 -0.84
CA VAL A 115 1.89 4.89 -1.67
C VAL A 115 1.33 3.47 -1.55
N GLY A 116 0.85 3.06 -0.37
CA GLY A 116 0.18 1.78 -0.18
C GLY A 116 -1.16 1.66 -0.92
N CYS A 117 -2.00 2.70 -0.84
CA CYS A 117 -3.29 2.77 -1.52
C CYS A 117 -3.15 2.68 -3.04
N ALA A 118 -2.13 3.32 -3.63
CA ALA A 118 -1.91 3.34 -5.08
C ALA A 118 -1.61 1.95 -5.68
N PHE A 119 -1.30 0.95 -4.86
CA PHE A 119 -0.93 -0.39 -5.30
C PHE A 119 -1.74 -1.49 -4.57
N ILE A 120 -2.92 -1.18 -4.04
CA ILE A 120 -3.81 -2.23 -3.54
C ILE A 120 -4.33 -3.09 -4.71
N PRO A 121 -4.66 -4.37 -4.46
CA PRO A 121 -5.19 -5.26 -5.48
C PRO A 121 -6.48 -4.73 -6.12
N GLU A 122 -6.68 -5.02 -7.41
CA GLU A 122 -7.94 -4.67 -8.08
C GLU A 122 -9.09 -5.60 -7.68
N THR A 123 -8.78 -6.82 -7.22
CA THR A 123 -9.76 -7.78 -6.72
C THR A 123 -9.25 -8.47 -5.47
N VAL A 124 -10.16 -8.75 -4.54
CA VAL A 124 -9.88 -9.52 -3.32
C VAL A 124 -10.95 -10.58 -3.12
N LYS A 125 -10.59 -11.66 -2.42
CA LYS A 125 -11.54 -12.68 -1.98
C LYS A 125 -11.62 -12.65 -0.47
N ARG A 126 -12.82 -12.84 0.07
CA ARG A 126 -13.04 -13.03 1.49
C ARG A 126 -13.52 -14.46 1.75
N GLU A 127 -13.34 -14.94 2.98
CA GLU A 127 -13.77 -16.29 3.36
C GLU A 127 -15.27 -16.34 3.67
N ASP A 128 -15.84 -15.23 4.10
CA ASP A 128 -17.27 -15.06 4.41
C ASP A 128 -18.10 -14.58 3.22
N HIS A 129 -17.50 -14.48 2.02
CA HIS A 129 -18.18 -14.04 0.82
C HIS A 129 -17.71 -14.79 -0.44
N ASP A 130 -18.64 -15.42 -1.14
CA ASP A 130 -18.33 -16.35 -2.24
C ASP A 130 -17.76 -15.68 -3.50
N HIS A 131 -18.20 -14.45 -3.81
CA HIS A 131 -17.79 -13.73 -5.00
C HIS A 131 -16.55 -12.86 -4.74
N PRO A 132 -15.66 -12.67 -5.73
CA PRO A 132 -14.56 -11.72 -5.59
C PRO A 132 -15.09 -10.29 -5.49
N LEU A 133 -14.58 -9.53 -4.54
CA LEU A 133 -14.84 -8.10 -4.46
C LEU A 133 -13.92 -7.36 -5.42
N THR A 134 -14.47 -6.39 -6.16
CA THR A 134 -13.71 -5.56 -7.08
C THR A 134 -13.50 -4.17 -6.50
N LEU A 135 -12.30 -3.62 -6.65
CA LEU A 135 -11.99 -2.27 -6.22
C LEU A 135 -12.73 -1.25 -7.11
N VAL A 136 -13.46 -0.35 -6.47
CA VAL A 136 -14.10 0.79 -7.13
C VAL A 136 -13.67 2.09 -6.46
N TYR A 137 -13.58 3.16 -7.24
CA TYR A 137 -12.99 4.44 -6.82
C TYR A 137 -14.02 5.47 -6.32
N ASN A 138 -15.25 5.00 -6.09
CA ASN A 138 -16.35 5.72 -5.49
C ASN A 138 -17.34 4.72 -4.92
N THR A 139 -18.18 5.16 -3.99
CA THR A 139 -19.28 4.32 -3.49
C THR A 139 -20.38 4.17 -4.55
N PRO A 140 -21.12 3.05 -4.58
CA PRO A 140 -22.27 2.84 -5.48
C PRO A 140 -23.41 3.86 -5.32
N CYS A 141 -23.39 4.66 -4.25
CA CYS A 141 -24.42 5.68 -3.96
C CYS A 141 -24.03 7.09 -4.38
N LYS A 142 -22.84 7.31 -4.94
CA LYS A 142 -22.39 8.65 -5.36
C LYS A 142 -23.39 9.30 -6.30
N GLY A 143 -23.94 10.44 -5.88
CA GLY A 143 -24.86 11.26 -6.68
C GLY A 143 -26.33 10.82 -6.69
N ARG A 144 -26.75 9.96 -5.74
CA ARG A 144 -28.19 9.67 -5.56
C ARG A 144 -28.89 10.84 -4.86
N GLU A 145 -30.07 11.21 -5.37
CA GLU A 145 -30.87 12.33 -4.85
C GLU A 145 -31.55 12.03 -3.50
N ASP A 146 -31.66 10.74 -3.15
CA ASP A 146 -32.28 10.27 -1.91
C ASP A 146 -31.35 10.37 -0.69
N GLY A 147 -30.08 10.75 -0.88
CA GLY A 147 -29.08 10.86 0.18
C GLY A 147 -28.73 9.51 0.82
N ALA A 148 -29.00 8.39 0.13
CA ALA A 148 -28.70 7.07 0.64
C ALA A 148 -27.19 6.87 0.85
N MET A 149 -26.79 6.56 2.09
CA MET A 149 -25.40 6.21 2.41
C MET A 149 -25.17 4.73 2.14
N PHE A 150 -23.95 4.41 1.69
CA PHE A 150 -23.54 3.02 1.50
C PHE A 150 -22.84 2.53 2.79
N ILE A 151 -23.33 1.44 3.36
CA ILE A 151 -22.87 0.91 4.64
C ILE A 151 -21.92 -0.25 4.39
N CYS A 152 -20.86 -0.37 5.18
CA CYS A 152 -19.94 -1.50 5.12
C CYS A 152 -20.60 -2.77 5.66
N ASP A 153 -20.65 -3.84 4.87
CA ASP A 153 -21.25 -5.13 5.28
C ASP A 153 -20.48 -5.87 6.38
N VAL A 154 -19.27 -5.41 6.73
CA VAL A 154 -18.43 -6.06 7.75
C VAL A 154 -18.51 -5.37 9.10
N CYS A 155 -18.47 -4.03 9.11
CA CYS A 155 -18.46 -3.26 10.36
C CYS A 155 -19.74 -2.48 10.62
N GLU A 156 -20.69 -2.48 9.67
CA GLU A 156 -21.96 -1.76 9.77
C GLU A 156 -21.81 -0.23 9.93
N GLU A 157 -20.67 0.32 9.49
CA GLU A 157 -20.38 1.76 9.51
C GLU A 157 -20.55 2.40 8.12
N ASP A 158 -20.91 3.69 8.11
CA ASP A 158 -21.13 4.46 6.89
C ASP A 158 -19.83 4.68 6.10
N MET A 159 -19.90 4.47 4.78
CA MET A 159 -18.80 4.72 3.85
C MET A 159 -19.00 6.04 3.10
N SER A 160 -18.01 6.93 3.21
CA SER A 160 -18.05 8.23 2.53
C SER A 160 -18.04 8.09 1.01
N GLU A 161 -18.85 8.89 0.32
CA GLU A 161 -19.18 8.66 -1.10
C GLU A 161 -18.00 8.67 -2.07
N ASN A 162 -16.94 9.41 -1.71
CA ASN A 162 -15.76 9.65 -2.55
C ASN A 162 -14.58 8.73 -2.24
N LEU A 163 -14.69 7.85 -1.24
CA LEU A 163 -13.64 6.91 -0.90
C LEU A 163 -13.71 5.66 -1.77
N TRP A 164 -12.58 4.98 -1.88
CA TRP A 164 -12.51 3.69 -2.55
C TRP A 164 -13.11 2.62 -1.66
N VAL A 165 -13.79 1.66 -2.29
CA VAL A 165 -14.40 0.50 -1.61
C VAL A 165 -14.12 -0.76 -2.42
N TYR A 166 -14.09 -1.91 -1.75
CA TYR A 166 -14.23 -3.18 -2.43
C TYR A 166 -15.70 -3.54 -2.50
N TYR A 167 -16.19 -3.85 -3.69
CA TYR A 167 -17.61 -4.05 -3.95
C TYR A 167 -17.85 -5.28 -4.83
N CYS A 168 -18.83 -6.08 -4.47
CA CYS A 168 -19.41 -7.14 -5.29
C CYS A 168 -20.79 -6.70 -5.76
N LYS A 169 -20.89 -6.49 -7.07
CA LYS A 169 -22.14 -6.10 -7.73
C LYS A 169 -23.21 -7.20 -7.70
N GLU A 170 -22.80 -8.46 -7.65
CA GLU A 170 -23.73 -9.60 -7.69
C GLU A 170 -24.54 -9.72 -6.40
N CYS A 171 -23.92 -9.38 -5.27
CA CYS A 171 -24.52 -9.48 -3.95
C CYS A 171 -24.85 -8.14 -3.31
N ASP A 172 -24.55 -7.03 -3.99
CA ASP A 172 -24.58 -5.67 -3.42
C ASP A 172 -23.80 -5.56 -2.11
N TYR A 173 -22.64 -6.23 -2.05
CA TYR A 173 -21.81 -6.36 -0.85
C TYR A 173 -20.59 -5.46 -0.99
N GLY A 174 -20.34 -4.55 -0.05
CA GLY A 174 -19.16 -3.70 -0.07
C GLY A 174 -18.51 -3.42 1.28
N THR A 175 -17.22 -3.10 1.20
CA THR A 175 -16.34 -3.02 2.37
C THR A 175 -15.31 -1.91 2.25
N HIS A 176 -14.85 -1.39 3.39
CA HIS A 176 -13.68 -0.51 3.46
C HIS A 176 -12.43 -1.19 2.88
N VAL A 177 -11.63 -0.45 2.10
CA VAL A 177 -10.44 -0.96 1.39
C VAL A 177 -9.31 -1.53 2.25
N HIS A 178 -9.27 -1.21 3.55
CA HIS A 178 -8.23 -1.69 4.46
C HIS A 178 -8.80 -2.60 5.56
N SER A 179 -9.48 -2.01 6.55
CA SER A 179 -9.95 -2.73 7.74
C SER A 179 -10.89 -3.89 7.39
N CYS A 180 -11.78 -3.71 6.41
CA CYS A 180 -12.85 -4.65 6.12
C CYS A 180 -12.65 -5.48 4.84
N ALA A 181 -11.63 -5.20 4.03
CA ALA A 181 -11.44 -5.85 2.72
C ALA A 181 -11.01 -7.32 2.81
N VAL A 182 -10.32 -7.68 3.89
CA VAL A 182 -9.88 -9.06 4.15
C VAL A 182 -10.28 -9.45 5.56
N TYR A 183 -10.63 -10.71 5.78
CA TYR A 183 -11.12 -11.18 7.07
C TYR A 183 -10.07 -10.97 8.16
N GLU A 184 -10.43 -10.24 9.21
CA GLU A 184 -9.74 -10.25 10.49
C GLU A 184 -10.81 -10.53 11.55
N ASP A 185 -10.44 -11.36 12.54
CA ASP A 185 -11.32 -11.77 13.63
C ASP A 185 -11.72 -10.54 14.47
N HIS A 186 -12.79 -9.88 14.07
CA HIS A 186 -13.40 -8.81 14.84
C HIS A 186 -14.49 -9.42 15.71
N GLN A 187 -14.16 -9.66 16.98
CA GLN A 187 -15.20 -9.91 17.97
C GLN A 187 -16.19 -8.73 17.93
N PRO A 188 -17.51 -8.99 17.81
CA PRO A 188 -18.50 -7.93 17.75
C PRO A 188 -18.49 -7.13 19.06
N LYS A 189 -18.43 -5.80 18.95
CA LYS A 189 -18.73 -4.90 20.08
C LYS A 189 -20.18 -5.13 20.49
N LYS A 190 -20.39 -5.90 21.56
CA LYS A 190 -21.72 -6.03 22.17
C LYS A 190 -22.18 -4.66 22.66
N GLY A 191 -23.26 -4.16 22.06
CA GLY A 191 -24.09 -3.14 22.67
C GLY A 191 -24.89 -3.68 23.87
N GLY A 192 -25.24 -2.80 24.80
CA GLY A 192 -26.16 -3.07 25.90
C GLY A 192 -25.82 -2.27 27.15
N GLY A 193 -26.69 -1.34 27.56
CA GLY A 193 -26.44 -0.34 28.59
C GLY A 193 -26.77 -0.73 30.04
N GLY A 194 -26.50 0.22 30.93
CA GLY A 194 -27.12 0.38 32.26
C GLY A 194 -26.38 -0.20 33.47
N GLY A 195 -25.88 0.68 34.35
CA GLY A 195 -25.59 0.37 35.76
C GLY A 195 -24.27 0.95 36.28
N GLU A 196 -24.32 2.05 37.02
CA GLU A 196 -23.23 2.52 37.88
C GLU A 196 -23.07 1.60 39.11
N GLU A 197 -21.80 1.30 39.45
CA GLU A 197 -21.18 1.33 40.79
C GLU A 197 -20.02 0.29 40.89
N GLY A 198 -18.85 0.71 41.39
CA GLY A 198 -17.86 -0.21 41.97
C GLY A 198 -16.38 0.03 41.62
N ARG A 199 -15.58 0.32 42.66
CA ARG A 199 -14.11 0.53 42.67
C ARG A 199 -13.30 -0.75 42.33
N GLY A 200 -12.10 -0.57 41.75
CA GLY A 200 -10.91 -1.37 42.08
C GLY A 200 -10.00 -1.88 40.93
N GLY A 201 -8.81 -1.28 40.81
CA GLY A 201 -7.47 -1.86 40.54
C GLY A 201 -7.19 -2.93 39.45
N GLY A 202 -6.22 -2.61 38.57
CA GLY A 202 -5.08 -3.50 38.26
C GLY A 202 -4.93 -4.13 36.86
N GLY A 203 -3.91 -3.68 36.10
CA GLY A 203 -2.87 -4.53 35.45
C GLY A 203 -3.12 -5.19 34.07
N GLY A 204 -2.22 -4.87 33.10
CA GLY A 204 -1.79 -5.69 31.93
C GLY A 204 -2.81 -5.94 30.82
N GLY A 205 -2.52 -6.06 29.52
CA GLY A 205 -1.30 -6.18 28.72
C GLY A 205 -1.66 -6.98 27.44
N GLY A 206 -1.15 -6.57 26.27
CA GLY A 206 -1.39 -7.21 24.95
C GLY A 206 -2.76 -6.87 24.35
N GLU A 207 -2.96 -6.66 23.05
CA GLU A 207 -2.46 -7.44 21.92
C GLU A 207 -2.28 -6.55 20.66
N SER A 208 -1.06 -6.51 20.13
CA SER A 208 -0.70 -5.90 18.85
C SER A 208 -0.23 -6.99 17.88
N SER A 209 -1.16 -7.71 17.24
CA SER A 209 -0.79 -8.66 16.18
C SER A 209 -1.96 -9.02 15.26
N SER A 210 -2.28 -8.15 14.28
CA SER A 210 -2.97 -8.60 13.06
C SER A 210 -2.64 -7.73 11.84
N ALA A 211 -2.47 -6.42 12.02
CA ALA A 211 -2.10 -5.50 10.93
C ALA A 211 -0.76 -5.84 10.24
N ALA A 212 0.22 -6.35 11.01
CA ALA A 212 1.52 -6.73 10.48
C ALA A 212 1.43 -7.92 9.50
N ALA A 213 0.56 -8.89 9.75
CA ALA A 213 0.43 -10.08 8.90
C ALA A 213 -0.24 -9.76 7.55
N ARG A 214 -1.24 -8.88 7.53
CA ARG A 214 -1.86 -8.39 6.29
C ARG A 214 -0.89 -7.64 5.40
N MET A 215 -0.03 -6.84 6.03
CA MET A 215 1.00 -6.10 5.35
C MET A 215 2.08 -7.00 4.76
N LYS A 216 2.42 -8.12 5.44
CA LYS A 216 3.30 -9.16 4.89
C LYS A 216 2.76 -9.68 3.56
N SER A 217 1.46 -9.96 3.49
CA SER A 217 0.84 -10.45 2.26
C SER A 217 0.79 -9.39 1.15
N LEU A 218 0.48 -8.13 1.49
CA LEU A 218 0.45 -7.03 0.52
C LEU A 218 1.85 -6.70 -0.02
N MET A 219 2.86 -6.63 0.86
CA MET A 219 4.25 -6.35 0.46
C MET A 219 4.87 -7.52 -0.31
N LYS A 220 4.56 -8.77 0.07
CA LYS A 220 4.98 -9.96 -0.69
C LYS A 220 4.36 -9.96 -2.09
N ALA A 221 3.07 -9.63 -2.20
CA ALA A 221 2.41 -9.49 -3.50
C ALA A 221 2.99 -8.34 -4.32
N GLN A 222 3.38 -7.22 -3.69
CA GLN A 222 4.07 -6.11 -4.36
C GLN A 222 5.47 -6.50 -4.84
N ASP A 223 6.25 -7.24 -4.05
CA ASP A 223 7.57 -7.75 -4.44
C ASP A 223 7.47 -8.76 -5.60
N GLU A 224 6.46 -9.64 -5.59
CA GLU A 224 6.17 -10.58 -6.66
C GLU A 224 5.73 -9.86 -7.95
N MET A 225 4.84 -8.87 -7.85
CA MET A 225 4.39 -8.07 -8.98
C MET A 225 5.51 -7.19 -9.57
N ALA A 226 6.35 -6.60 -8.72
CA ALA A 226 7.53 -5.85 -9.16
C ALA A 226 8.56 -6.76 -9.85
N ALA A 227 8.76 -7.98 -9.35
CA ALA A 227 9.60 -8.98 -10.00
C ALA A 227 9.04 -9.38 -11.38
N LEU A 228 7.73 -9.65 -11.49
CA LEU A 228 7.08 -9.98 -12.76
C LEU A 228 7.14 -8.82 -13.76
N GLN A 229 6.96 -7.58 -13.32
CA GLN A 229 7.09 -6.38 -14.16
C GLN A 229 8.53 -6.15 -14.62
N LEU A 230 9.52 -6.42 -13.77
CA LEU A 230 10.94 -6.35 -14.12
C LEU A 230 11.31 -7.42 -15.15
N GLU A 231 10.84 -8.66 -14.98
CA GLU A 231 11.05 -9.73 -15.96
C GLU A 231 10.37 -9.45 -17.30
N ALA A 232 9.18 -8.83 -17.29
CA ALA A 232 8.50 -8.41 -18.51
C ALA A 232 9.29 -7.31 -19.25
N ARG A 233 9.89 -6.36 -18.51
CA ARG A 233 10.78 -5.33 -19.07
C ARG A 233 12.09 -5.91 -19.60
N ILE A 234 12.68 -6.89 -18.91
CA ILE A 234 13.89 -7.59 -19.39
C ILE A 234 13.58 -8.40 -20.66
N ARG A 235 12.44 -9.09 -20.73
CA ARG A 235 11.97 -9.80 -21.93
C ARG A 235 11.69 -8.87 -23.11
N LYS A 236 11.09 -7.71 -22.84
CA LYS A 236 10.84 -6.68 -23.86
C LYS A 236 12.16 -6.07 -24.37
N ASN A 237 13.09 -5.72 -23.47
CA ASN A 237 14.40 -5.20 -23.84
C ASN A 237 15.29 -6.22 -24.55
N THR A 238 15.15 -7.52 -24.24
CA THR A 238 15.88 -8.58 -24.96
C THR A 238 15.28 -8.85 -26.34
N ASN A 239 13.96 -8.70 -26.51
CA ASN A 239 13.32 -8.73 -27.83
C ASN A 239 13.68 -7.48 -28.67
N ASP A 240 13.73 -6.30 -28.05
CA ASP A 240 14.13 -5.05 -28.73
C ASP A 240 15.64 -5.05 -29.07
N ALA A 241 16.49 -5.74 -28.29
CA ALA A 241 17.91 -5.92 -28.58
C ALA A 241 18.22 -7.00 -29.64
N ILE A 242 17.23 -7.79 -30.08
CA ILE A 242 17.40 -8.85 -31.11
C ILE A 242 16.86 -8.39 -32.48
N LEU A 243 16.17 -7.24 -32.56
CA LEU A 243 15.51 -6.76 -33.79
C LEU A 243 16.35 -5.83 -34.69
N GLU A 244 17.68 -5.76 -34.54
CA GLU A 244 18.57 -5.02 -35.46
C GLU A 244 19.43 -5.90 -36.37
N LEU A 245 19.15 -7.20 -36.48
CA LEU A 245 19.87 -8.09 -37.38
C LEU A 245 18.90 -9.12 -37.98
N TRP A 246 18.30 -8.80 -39.12
CA TRP A 246 18.42 -9.56 -40.39
C TRP A 246 17.40 -9.05 -41.44
N ASP A 247 17.93 -8.87 -42.65
CA ASP A 247 17.24 -8.50 -43.90
C ASP A 247 16.08 -9.45 -44.29
N GLU A 248 15.03 -8.87 -44.86
CA GLU A 248 13.98 -9.51 -45.70
C GLU A 248 14.52 -10.04 -47.06
N PRO A 249 13.74 -10.67 -47.98
CA PRO A 249 12.38 -11.22 -47.91
C PRO A 249 12.23 -12.63 -48.56
N LYS A 250 11.04 -13.27 -48.43
CA LYS A 250 10.27 -13.83 -49.59
C LYS A 250 8.90 -14.39 -49.18
N ARG A 251 7.88 -13.91 -49.91
CA ARG A 251 6.49 -14.40 -49.95
C ARG A 251 6.39 -15.92 -50.17
N ARG A 252 5.28 -16.50 -49.69
CA ARG A 252 4.46 -17.49 -50.42
C ARG A 252 3.06 -17.58 -49.79
N TYR A 253 2.05 -17.18 -50.56
CA TYR A 253 0.66 -17.60 -50.34
C TYR A 253 0.52 -19.05 -50.82
N TYR A 254 -0.27 -19.84 -50.11
CA TYR A 254 -0.94 -21.02 -50.66
C TYR A 254 -2.35 -21.13 -50.07
N TRP A 255 -3.30 -21.10 -51.02
CA TRP A 255 -4.74 -21.43 -51.06
C TRP A 255 -5.53 -21.56 -49.77
#